data_AF-C0PPI0-F1
#
_entry.id   AF-C0PPI0-F1
#
_cell.length_a   1.000
_cell.length_b   1.000
_cell.length_c   1.000
_cell.angle_alpha   90.00
_cell.angle_beta   90.00
_cell.angle_gamma   90.00
#
_symmetry.space_group_name_H-M   'P 1'
#
loop_
_entity.id
_entity.type
_entity.pdbx_description
1 polymer ?
#
loop_
_entity_poly.entity_id
_entity_poly.type
_entity_poly.pdbx_seq_one_letter_code
_entity_poly.pdbx_strand_id
1 'polypeptide(L)'
;MSAIELVQGSRAGQEAEQEPESEPQRKWVALVSVAVLDKEDDRTQEIVLGTDVLLDLKDPPLPSYLVLHPSVSLDPRSNEEPLSAYILAAHRSGYILLQVVEGNRPDFFLCDTHSRTVTILPLVSSFLRTCQGLDICTHLSIGLIADPLRRGHYVVAQLQPPNSFYHPNRLLCYSTAERRWFVRHLTRETDHMCSPFSQNGVLAHEGRLWWIALAYGIFFCDPFTPDLRFPELCFLPLPADCQMDGYVVFEPHIRTLINQRRCVRPSEGKLRFVEIRGLAYDDVLIDEDDAPPGPANPTVGMWTLDDDPEGPDPWKLEYEVPFAEIWDNETYADAGLHPGEVPHVALVDPNDHCVVYFFQGSKLFGLDVLKKQVITCKECLIDRDQVIMFQSSRPIVDAWELSSPPPTLPGDDDDLSPEDNVSPGQPDEGEKKRQVTESVYSWLSDVWEWTRGDVDEKMAPSTSDDESSHSSDAPEIQLPSSP
;
A
#
# COMPACT_ATOMS: atom_id res chain seq x y z
N MET A 1 -51.89 -46.17 -46.72
CA MET A 1 -50.64 -46.94 -46.57
C MET A 1 -49.60 -46.34 -47.49
N SER A 2 -48.68 -45.53 -46.96
CA SER A 2 -47.43 -45.20 -47.66
C SER A 2 -46.39 -44.92 -46.58
N ALA A 3 -45.73 -45.98 -46.14
CA ALA A 3 -44.46 -45.90 -45.42
C ALA A 3 -43.37 -45.83 -46.49
N ILE A 4 -42.61 -44.73 -46.53
CA ILE A 4 -41.35 -44.65 -47.28
C ILE A 4 -40.30 -44.09 -46.32
N GLU A 5 -39.55 -45.05 -45.80
CA GLU A 5 -38.14 -45.08 -45.40
C GLU A 5 -37.43 -43.78 -45.00
N LEU A 6 -37.04 -43.79 -43.71
CA LEU A 6 -35.97 -43.01 -43.12
C LEU A 6 -34.64 -43.27 -43.83
N VAL A 7 -34.06 -42.22 -44.43
CA VAL A 7 -32.63 -42.17 -44.74
C VAL A 7 -31.95 -41.37 -43.64
N GLN A 8 -31.21 -42.08 -42.80
CA GLN A 8 -30.29 -41.53 -41.81
C GLN A 8 -29.12 -40.84 -42.52
N GLY A 9 -29.13 -39.51 -42.52
CA GLY A 9 -28.00 -38.68 -42.91
C GLY A 9 -27.25 -38.18 -41.68
N SER A 10 -26.19 -38.89 -41.28
CA SER A 10 -25.24 -38.47 -40.25
C SER A 10 -24.51 -37.21 -40.71
N ARG A 11 -24.86 -36.06 -40.13
CA ARG A 11 -24.01 -34.87 -40.04
C ARG A 11 -23.95 -34.47 -38.57
N ALA A 12 -23.15 -35.21 -37.81
CA ALA A 12 -22.58 -34.68 -36.57
C ALA A 12 -21.58 -33.60 -37.01
N GLY A 13 -22.08 -32.37 -37.16
CA GLY A 13 -21.22 -31.20 -37.21
C GLY A 13 -20.48 -31.14 -35.90
N GLN A 14 -19.16 -31.28 -35.97
CA GLN A 14 -18.27 -30.89 -34.89
C GLN A 14 -18.52 -29.39 -34.68
N GLU A 15 -19.32 -29.05 -33.68
CA GLU A 15 -19.27 -27.74 -33.06
C GLU A 15 -17.85 -27.64 -32.48
N ALA A 16 -16.98 -26.95 -33.22
CA ALA A 16 -15.71 -26.52 -32.69
C ALA A 16 -16.00 -25.74 -31.42
N GLU A 17 -15.50 -26.25 -30.29
CA GLU A 17 -15.42 -25.52 -29.04
C GLU A 17 -14.77 -24.17 -29.36
N GLN A 18 -15.60 -23.13 -29.46
CA GLN A 18 -15.12 -21.76 -29.41
C GLN A 18 -14.60 -21.61 -27.98
N GLU A 19 -13.29 -21.69 -27.80
CA GLU A 19 -12.64 -21.12 -26.62
C GLU A 19 -13.21 -19.71 -26.43
N PRO A 20 -13.64 -19.36 -25.20
CA PRO A 20 -14.26 -18.08 -24.95
C PRO A 20 -13.32 -16.97 -25.45
N GLU A 21 -13.83 -16.10 -26.31
CA GLU A 21 -13.14 -14.87 -26.72
C GLU A 21 -12.58 -14.23 -25.45
N SER A 22 -11.25 -14.21 -25.35
CA SER A 22 -10.53 -13.68 -24.21
C SER A 22 -11.04 -12.26 -23.95
N GLU A 23 -11.40 -11.93 -22.71
CA GLU A 23 -11.79 -10.55 -22.37
C GLU A 23 -10.72 -9.60 -22.95
N PRO A 24 -11.12 -8.53 -23.65
CA PRO A 24 -10.14 -7.61 -24.23
C PRO A 24 -9.21 -7.12 -23.13
N GLN A 25 -7.90 -7.32 -23.32
CA GLN A 25 -6.87 -6.93 -22.35
C GLN A 25 -7.08 -5.48 -21.91
N ARG A 26 -7.11 -5.26 -20.60
CA ARG A 26 -7.42 -3.96 -20.02
C ARG A 26 -6.24 -3.03 -20.25
N LYS A 27 -6.49 -1.87 -20.86
CA LYS A 27 -5.44 -0.87 -21.06
C LYS A 27 -5.02 -0.30 -19.69
N TRP A 28 -3.72 -0.30 -19.43
CA TRP A 28 -3.15 0.19 -18.19
C TRP A 28 -1.87 1.00 -18.47
N VAL A 29 -1.44 1.77 -17.48
CA VAL A 29 -0.19 2.54 -17.51
C VAL A 29 0.60 2.39 -16.22
N ALA A 30 1.92 2.52 -16.30
CA ALA A 30 2.80 2.60 -15.13
C ALA A 30 2.79 4.04 -14.58
N LEU A 31 1.87 4.34 -13.67
CA LEU A 31 1.67 5.70 -13.14
C LEU A 31 2.61 5.97 -11.97
N VAL A 32 3.40 7.05 -12.07
CA VAL A 32 4.28 7.52 -11.01
C VAL A 32 3.48 8.23 -9.92
N SER A 33 3.77 7.94 -8.65
CA SER A 33 3.04 8.49 -7.51
C SER A 33 3.43 9.92 -7.15
N VAL A 34 4.48 10.48 -7.75
CA VAL A 34 4.80 11.91 -7.66
C VAL A 34 4.11 12.63 -8.80
N ALA A 35 3.25 13.58 -8.47
CA ALA A 35 2.63 14.46 -9.44
C ALA A 35 3.56 15.64 -9.77
N VAL A 36 3.56 16.05 -11.03
CA VAL A 36 4.39 17.14 -11.53
C VAL A 36 3.67 18.46 -11.28
N LEU A 37 4.31 19.35 -10.52
CA LEU A 37 3.80 20.69 -10.16
C LEU A 37 4.75 21.82 -10.60
N ASP A 38 5.88 21.49 -11.23
CA ASP A 38 6.90 22.46 -11.58
C ASP A 38 6.43 23.38 -12.72
N LYS A 39 6.44 24.69 -12.47
CA LYS A 39 6.10 25.73 -13.46
C LYS A 39 7.06 25.74 -14.66
N GLU A 40 8.28 25.23 -14.48
CA GLU A 40 9.30 25.15 -15.54
C GLU A 40 9.16 23.90 -16.41
N ASP A 41 8.37 22.90 -15.99
CA ASP A 41 8.14 21.70 -16.78
C ASP A 41 7.24 22.05 -17.98
N ASP A 42 7.73 21.79 -19.19
CA ASP A 42 7.03 22.07 -20.45
C ASP A 42 5.59 21.50 -20.48
N ARG A 43 5.35 20.37 -19.79
CA ARG A 43 4.02 19.73 -19.72
C ARG A 43 3.00 20.55 -18.95
N THR A 44 3.42 21.42 -18.02
CA THR A 44 2.48 22.33 -17.32
C THR A 44 1.90 23.38 -18.25
N GLN A 45 2.64 23.76 -19.31
CA GLN A 45 2.18 24.71 -20.32
C GLN A 45 1.17 24.09 -21.30
N GLU A 46 1.13 22.76 -21.39
CA GLU A 46 0.19 22.01 -22.23
C GLU A 46 -1.18 21.82 -21.55
N ILE A 47 -1.33 22.19 -20.27
CA ILE A 47 -2.61 22.14 -19.57
C ILE A 47 -3.58 23.10 -20.25
N VAL A 48 -4.74 22.57 -20.65
CA VAL A 48 -5.77 23.35 -21.33
C VAL A 48 -6.29 24.43 -20.37
N LEU A 49 -6.37 25.67 -20.84
CA LEU A 49 -6.92 26.78 -20.08
C LEU A 49 -8.31 26.43 -19.53
N GLY A 50 -8.48 26.55 -18.21
CA GLY A 50 -9.72 26.19 -17.50
C GLY A 50 -9.79 24.75 -17.00
N THR A 51 -8.74 23.95 -17.21
CA THR A 51 -8.56 22.65 -16.56
C THR A 51 -7.43 22.70 -15.54
N ASP A 52 -7.48 21.79 -14.57
CA ASP A 52 -6.53 21.76 -13.46
C ASP A 52 -5.44 20.70 -13.67
N VAL A 53 -5.63 19.74 -14.59
CA VAL A 53 -4.74 18.58 -14.74
C VAL A 53 -4.50 18.16 -16.19
N LEU A 54 -3.33 17.58 -16.42
CA LEU A 54 -2.95 16.87 -17.63
C LEU A 54 -2.43 15.47 -17.26
N LEU A 55 -2.82 14.47 -18.06
CA LEU A 55 -2.27 13.11 -17.96
C LEU A 55 -1.29 12.88 -19.12
N ASP A 56 -0.01 12.74 -18.79
CA ASP A 56 1.04 12.29 -19.71
C ASP A 56 1.08 10.75 -19.67
N LEU A 57 0.23 10.13 -20.48
CA LEU A 57 0.06 8.67 -20.56
C LEU A 57 0.99 8.07 -21.60
N LYS A 58 1.80 7.09 -21.18
CA LYS A 58 2.73 6.34 -22.03
C LYS A 58 2.50 4.85 -21.85
N ASP A 59 2.78 4.08 -22.90
CA ASP A 59 2.67 2.62 -22.82
C ASP A 59 3.76 2.06 -21.88
N PRO A 60 3.42 1.11 -20.99
CA PRO A 60 4.39 0.50 -20.08
C PRO A 60 5.54 -0.16 -20.88
N PRO A 61 6.78 -0.15 -20.35
CA PRO A 61 7.21 0.28 -19.01
C PRO A 61 7.49 1.78 -18.91
N LEU A 62 7.17 2.59 -19.94
CA LEU A 62 7.43 4.03 -19.84
C LEU A 62 6.58 4.63 -18.71
N PRO A 63 7.18 5.44 -17.83
CA PRO A 63 6.44 6.06 -16.75
C PRO A 63 5.43 7.07 -17.29
N SER A 64 4.22 6.99 -16.76
CA SER A 64 3.15 7.97 -16.96
C SER A 64 3.07 8.92 -15.77
N TYR A 65 2.71 10.17 -16.02
CA TYR A 65 2.71 11.22 -15.01
C TYR A 65 1.38 11.94 -14.96
N LEU A 66 0.96 12.29 -13.74
CA LEU A 66 -0.07 13.29 -13.51
C LEU A 66 0.60 14.65 -13.37
N VAL A 67 0.17 15.61 -14.19
CA VAL A 67 0.67 16.98 -14.17
C VAL A 67 -0.46 17.86 -13.64
N LEU A 68 -0.18 18.63 -12.60
CA LEU A 68 -1.14 19.52 -11.94
C LEU A 68 -0.86 20.96 -12.35
N HIS A 69 -1.92 21.72 -12.57
CA HIS A 69 -1.81 23.14 -12.85
C HIS A 69 -1.29 23.87 -11.59
N PRO A 70 -0.33 24.79 -11.71
CA PRO A 70 0.24 25.48 -10.55
C PRO A 70 -0.77 26.26 -9.70
N SER A 71 -1.96 26.57 -10.23
CA SER A 71 -3.04 27.25 -9.47
C SER A 71 -3.75 26.35 -8.46
N VAL A 72 -3.53 25.04 -8.47
CA VAL A 72 -4.07 24.14 -7.45
C VAL A 72 -3.44 24.45 -6.07
N SER A 73 -2.26 25.10 -6.04
CA SER A 73 -1.68 25.65 -4.83
C SER A 73 -2.50 26.85 -4.33
N LEU A 74 -3.02 26.74 -3.10
CA LEU A 74 -3.90 27.72 -2.49
C LEU A 74 -3.20 28.99 -2.03
N ASP A 75 -1.87 28.98 -1.82
CA ASP A 75 -1.14 30.16 -1.35
C ASP A 75 -0.22 30.77 -2.43
N PRO A 76 -0.75 31.67 -3.29
CA PRO A 76 0.10 32.44 -4.21
C PRO A 76 1.10 33.37 -3.48
N ARG A 77 1.05 33.49 -2.14
CA ARG A 77 1.96 34.36 -1.37
C ARG A 77 3.22 33.64 -0.89
N SER A 78 3.26 32.32 -0.92
CA SER A 78 4.42 31.52 -0.57
C SER A 78 5.13 31.09 -1.85
N ASN A 79 5.97 31.99 -2.39
CA ASN A 79 6.85 31.65 -3.51
C ASN A 79 8.14 30.94 -3.05
N GLU A 80 8.34 30.73 -1.74
CA GLU A 80 9.62 30.28 -1.19
C GLU A 80 9.65 28.82 -0.74
N GLU A 81 8.51 28.16 -0.51
CA GLU A 81 8.49 26.76 -0.06
C GLU A 81 8.26 25.80 -1.24
N PRO A 82 9.04 24.70 -1.34
CA PRO A 82 8.87 23.72 -2.41
C PRO A 82 7.51 23.02 -2.26
N LEU A 83 6.67 23.16 -3.29
CA LEU A 83 5.42 22.42 -3.41
C LEU A 83 5.70 20.99 -3.86
N SER A 84 5.15 20.02 -3.15
CA SER A 84 5.24 18.61 -3.54
C SER A 84 3.84 18.00 -3.60
N ALA A 85 3.56 17.18 -4.61
CA ALA A 85 2.28 16.49 -4.73
C ALA A 85 2.44 14.99 -4.92
N TYR A 86 1.64 14.23 -4.18
CA TYR A 86 1.69 12.79 -4.13
C TYR A 86 0.32 12.19 -4.41
N ILE A 87 0.29 11.14 -5.23
CA ILE A 87 -0.86 10.29 -5.47
C ILE A 87 -0.95 9.28 -4.33
N LEU A 88 -2.03 9.36 -3.56
CA LEU A 88 -2.29 8.44 -2.46
C LEU A 88 -3.07 7.21 -2.92
N ALA A 89 -4.01 7.39 -3.85
CA ALA A 89 -4.80 6.30 -4.42
C ALA A 89 -5.29 6.68 -5.83
N ALA A 90 -5.38 5.71 -6.73
CA ALA A 90 -5.90 5.90 -8.09
C ALA A 90 -6.94 4.82 -8.39
N HIS A 91 -8.18 5.24 -8.61
CA HIS A 91 -9.29 4.34 -8.92
C HIS A 91 -9.45 4.19 -10.45
N ARG A 92 -9.92 3.02 -10.88
CA ARG A 92 -10.06 2.67 -12.31
C ARG A 92 -11.06 3.52 -13.10
N SER A 93 -11.95 4.23 -12.41
CA SER A 93 -12.94 5.14 -12.99
C SER A 93 -12.39 6.53 -13.32
N GLY A 94 -11.09 6.75 -13.16
CA GLY A 94 -10.48 8.06 -13.44
C GLY A 94 -10.37 8.99 -12.23
N TYR A 95 -10.72 8.55 -11.02
CA TYR A 95 -10.59 9.36 -9.81
C TYR A 95 -9.27 9.10 -9.10
N ILE A 96 -8.54 10.16 -8.77
CA ILE A 96 -7.23 10.10 -8.12
C ILE A 96 -7.26 10.94 -6.85
N LEU A 97 -6.88 10.34 -5.72
CA LEU A 97 -6.68 11.05 -4.46
C LEU A 97 -5.25 11.58 -4.39
N LEU A 98 -5.13 12.88 -4.13
CA LEU A 98 -3.88 13.62 -4.09
C LEU A 98 -3.67 14.23 -2.71
N GLN A 99 -2.40 14.31 -2.32
CA GLN A 99 -1.93 15.13 -1.22
C GLN A 99 -0.96 16.16 -1.80
N VAL A 100 -1.28 17.44 -1.66
CA VAL A 100 -0.38 18.53 -1.99
C VAL A 100 0.15 19.09 -0.68
N VAL A 101 1.47 19.16 -0.56
CA VAL A 101 2.17 19.64 0.63
C VAL A 101 2.81 20.97 0.29
N GLU A 102 2.38 22.01 1.01
CA GLU A 102 3.02 23.31 1.03
C GLU A 102 3.64 23.53 2.41
N GLY A 103 4.98 23.47 2.47
CA GLY A 103 5.71 23.49 3.75
C GLY A 103 5.29 22.36 4.68
N ASN A 104 4.64 22.72 5.79
CA ASN A 104 4.09 21.77 6.78
C ASN A 104 2.56 21.61 6.68
N ARG A 105 1.93 22.11 5.62
CA ARG A 105 0.47 22.08 5.44
C ARG A 105 0.08 21.12 4.32
N PRO A 106 -0.45 19.94 4.66
CA PRO A 106 -0.99 19.00 3.69
C PRO A 106 -2.45 19.36 3.37
N ASP A 107 -2.75 19.58 2.10
CA ASP A 107 -4.11 19.66 1.58
C ASP A 107 -4.42 18.42 0.74
N PHE A 108 -5.64 17.92 0.88
CA PHE A 108 -6.08 16.72 0.18
C PHE A 108 -7.04 17.09 -0.94
N PHE A 109 -6.84 16.50 -2.11
CA PHE A 109 -7.63 16.79 -3.29
C PHE A 109 -8.11 15.51 -3.96
N LEU A 110 -9.30 15.57 -4.52
CA LEU A 110 -9.84 14.55 -5.39
C LEU A 110 -9.81 15.07 -6.83
N CYS A 111 -8.98 14.44 -7.65
CA CYS A 111 -8.86 14.72 -9.07
C CYS A 111 -9.80 13.81 -9.85
N ASP A 112 -10.64 14.42 -10.69
CA ASP A 112 -11.38 13.71 -11.75
C ASP A 112 -10.63 13.91 -13.07
N THR A 113 -10.05 12.83 -13.57
CA THR A 113 -9.24 12.85 -14.80
C THR A 113 -10.07 12.96 -16.08
N HIS A 114 -11.36 12.66 -16.03
CA HIS A 114 -12.25 12.78 -17.18
C HIS A 114 -12.69 14.23 -17.38
N SER A 115 -13.10 14.91 -16.31
CA SER A 115 -13.41 16.34 -16.35
C SER A 115 -12.15 17.23 -16.32
N ARG A 116 -10.99 16.65 -15.94
CA ARG A 116 -9.72 17.33 -15.71
C ARG A 116 -9.82 18.43 -14.65
N THR A 117 -10.57 18.16 -13.59
CA THR A 117 -10.81 19.10 -12.49
C THR A 117 -10.34 18.54 -11.17
N VAL A 118 -9.93 19.43 -10.26
CA VAL A 118 -9.51 19.05 -8.91
C VAL A 118 -10.47 19.65 -7.89
N THR A 119 -10.96 18.83 -6.97
CA THR A 119 -11.82 19.27 -5.85
C THR A 119 -11.05 19.13 -4.54
N ILE A 120 -10.92 20.20 -3.78
CA ILE A 120 -10.33 20.14 -2.44
C ILE A 120 -11.27 19.42 -1.46
N LEU A 121 -10.71 18.50 -0.68
CA LEU A 121 -11.45 17.87 0.41
C LEU A 121 -11.54 18.86 1.58
N PRO A 122 -12.73 19.04 2.19
CA PRO A 122 -12.86 19.93 3.34
C PRO A 122 -12.04 19.40 4.51
N LEU A 123 -11.62 20.30 5.41
CA LEU A 123 -10.99 19.91 6.67
C LEU A 123 -11.92 19.01 7.50
N VAL A 124 -11.33 18.11 8.27
CA VAL A 124 -12.07 17.29 9.24
C VAL A 124 -12.82 18.22 10.19
N SER A 125 -14.10 17.92 10.42
CA SER A 125 -14.97 18.78 11.22
C SER A 125 -14.40 18.99 12.63
N SER A 126 -14.58 20.20 13.17
CA SER A 126 -14.12 20.54 14.52
C SER A 126 -14.60 19.53 15.56
N PHE A 127 -15.84 19.05 15.46
CA PHE A 127 -16.40 18.03 16.34
C PHE A 127 -15.59 16.73 16.34
N LEU A 128 -15.22 16.18 15.17
CA LEU A 128 -14.40 14.97 15.10
C LEU A 128 -13.01 15.19 15.71
N ARG A 129 -12.40 16.36 15.45
CA ARG A 129 -11.08 16.72 15.96
C ARG A 129 -11.08 16.92 17.47
N THR A 130 -12.00 17.73 18.01
CA THR A 130 -12.01 18.13 19.43
C THR A 130 -12.68 17.11 20.33
N CYS A 131 -13.76 16.48 19.88
CA CYS A 131 -14.56 15.57 20.73
C CYS A 131 -14.18 14.11 20.55
N GLN A 132 -13.65 13.71 19.38
CA GLN A 132 -13.25 12.33 19.12
C GLN A 132 -11.73 12.14 18.98
N GLY A 133 -10.97 13.24 18.93
CA GLY A 133 -9.52 13.20 18.73
C GLY A 133 -9.14 12.64 17.35
N LEU A 134 -10.00 12.84 16.34
CA LEU A 134 -9.79 12.32 14.99
C LEU A 134 -9.42 13.45 14.04
N ASP A 135 -8.28 13.31 13.39
CA ASP A 135 -7.81 14.16 12.30
C ASP A 135 -7.11 13.29 11.25
N ILE A 136 -6.86 13.82 10.06
CA ILE A 136 -6.08 13.09 9.06
C ILE A 136 -4.61 13.07 9.51
N CYS A 137 -4.06 11.86 9.65
CA CYS A 137 -2.63 11.68 9.96
C CYS A 137 -1.86 11.52 8.66
N THR A 138 -0.93 12.43 8.33
CA THR A 138 -0.17 12.38 7.06
C THR A 138 0.75 11.18 6.91
N HIS A 139 1.13 10.54 8.01
CA HIS A 139 1.98 9.36 8.03
C HIS A 139 1.19 8.04 7.94
N LEU A 140 -0.16 8.12 7.95
CA LEU A 140 -1.03 6.96 7.84
C LEU A 140 -1.67 6.89 6.46
N SER A 141 -1.84 5.67 5.98
CA SER A 141 -2.24 5.49 4.59
C SER A 141 -3.75 5.61 4.37
N ILE A 142 -4.09 6.23 3.26
CA ILE A 142 -5.44 6.65 2.90
C ILE A 142 -5.87 5.92 1.64
N GLY A 143 -7.01 5.24 1.72
CA GLY A 143 -7.65 4.56 0.60
C GLY A 143 -8.71 5.42 -0.08
N LEU A 144 -8.99 5.09 -1.33
CA LEU A 144 -10.11 5.62 -2.13
C LEU A 144 -10.90 4.44 -2.71
N ILE A 145 -12.20 4.39 -2.46
CA ILE A 145 -13.08 3.33 -2.94
C ILE A 145 -14.40 3.89 -3.47
N ALA A 146 -14.91 3.33 -4.56
CA ALA A 146 -16.21 3.72 -5.12
C ALA A 146 -17.36 3.29 -4.22
N ASP A 147 -18.36 4.17 -4.05
CA ASP A 147 -19.58 3.88 -3.30
C ASP A 147 -20.48 2.95 -4.13
N PRO A 148 -20.73 1.71 -3.69
CA PRO A 148 -21.53 0.75 -4.43
C PRO A 148 -23.03 1.13 -4.46
N LEU A 149 -23.49 1.94 -3.51
CA LEU A 149 -24.88 2.37 -3.39
C LEU A 149 -25.15 3.65 -4.18
N ARG A 150 -24.14 4.50 -4.37
CA ARG A 150 -24.25 5.80 -5.02
C ARG A 150 -23.24 5.93 -6.16
N ARG A 151 -23.67 5.61 -7.38
CA ARG A 151 -22.82 5.69 -8.58
C ARG A 151 -22.20 7.08 -8.74
N GLY A 152 -20.93 7.13 -9.14
CA GLY A 152 -20.17 8.38 -9.30
C GLY A 152 -19.65 8.96 -7.99
N HIS A 153 -20.00 8.37 -6.84
CA HIS A 153 -19.48 8.77 -5.55
C HIS A 153 -18.41 7.81 -5.05
N TYR A 154 -17.55 8.35 -4.20
CA TYR A 154 -16.42 7.68 -3.58
C TYR A 154 -16.38 7.98 -2.09
N VAL A 155 -15.73 7.07 -1.37
CA VAL A 155 -15.32 7.24 0.01
C VAL A 155 -13.80 7.27 0.07
N VAL A 156 -13.27 8.31 0.69
CA VAL A 156 -11.87 8.37 1.13
C VAL A 156 -11.83 7.87 2.57
N ALA A 157 -10.94 6.95 2.89
CA ALA A 157 -10.92 6.33 4.21
C ALA A 157 -9.50 6.13 4.73
N GLN A 158 -9.28 6.45 6.00
CA GLN A 158 -8.03 6.25 6.72
C GLN A 158 -8.27 5.42 7.98
N LEU A 159 -7.52 4.33 8.13
CA LEU A 159 -7.53 3.50 9.33
C LEU A 159 -6.80 4.24 10.45
N GLN A 160 -7.49 4.46 11.56
CA GLN A 160 -7.04 5.30 12.67
C GLN A 160 -6.65 4.45 13.88
N PRO A 161 -5.58 4.85 14.60
CA PRO A 161 -5.14 4.17 15.80
C PRO A 161 -6.19 4.11 16.91
N PRO A 162 -6.16 3.03 17.70
CA PRO A 162 -6.94 2.96 18.91
C PRO A 162 -6.37 4.02 19.87
N ASN A 163 -7.24 4.88 20.40
CA ASN A 163 -6.82 5.85 21.43
C ASN A 163 -6.69 5.19 22.81
N SER A 164 -7.25 3.99 22.99
CA SER A 164 -7.15 3.20 24.22
C SER A 164 -7.54 1.75 23.94
N PHE A 165 -7.24 0.84 24.88
CA PHE A 165 -7.73 -0.54 24.84
C PHE A 165 -9.26 -0.66 24.74
N TYR A 166 -10.01 0.37 25.19
CA TYR A 166 -11.48 0.40 25.17
C TYR A 166 -12.06 1.12 23.94
N HIS A 167 -11.24 1.84 23.18
CA HIS A 167 -11.63 2.52 21.95
C HIS A 167 -10.95 1.83 20.77
N PRO A 168 -11.64 0.86 20.12
CA PRO A 168 -11.05 0.03 19.08
C PRO A 168 -10.63 0.87 17.86
N ASN A 169 -10.02 0.19 16.90
CA ASN A 169 -9.70 0.76 15.59
C ASN A 169 -10.93 1.48 15.01
N ARG A 170 -10.69 2.65 14.43
CA ARG A 170 -11.73 3.48 13.81
C ARG A 170 -11.36 3.73 12.37
N LEU A 171 -12.37 3.95 11.55
CA LEU A 171 -12.18 4.40 10.18
C LEU A 171 -12.67 5.84 10.08
N LEU A 172 -11.76 6.76 9.74
CA LEU A 172 -12.12 8.13 9.39
C LEU A 172 -12.45 8.16 7.90
N CYS A 173 -13.69 8.49 7.57
CA CYS A 173 -14.21 8.45 6.21
C CYS A 173 -14.67 9.83 5.75
N TYR A 174 -14.39 10.18 4.50
CA TYR A 174 -15.04 11.27 3.79
C TYR A 174 -15.91 10.69 2.68
N SER A 175 -17.20 11.01 2.69
CA SER A 175 -18.11 10.67 1.60
C SER A 175 -18.26 11.86 0.67
N THR A 176 -17.96 11.66 -0.61
CA THR A 176 -18.22 12.65 -1.66
C THR A 176 -19.72 12.89 -1.89
N ALA A 177 -20.57 11.90 -1.59
CA ALA A 177 -22.02 12.04 -1.70
C ALA A 177 -22.61 12.91 -0.59
N GLU A 178 -22.12 12.74 0.64
CA GLU A 178 -22.58 13.53 1.80
C GLU A 178 -21.75 14.80 2.00
N ARG A 179 -20.64 14.92 1.27
CA ARG A 179 -19.65 16.00 1.35
C ARG A 179 -19.18 16.30 2.77
N ARG A 180 -19.06 15.25 3.60
CA ARG A 180 -18.67 15.37 5.00
C ARG A 180 -17.79 14.22 5.45
N TRP A 181 -17.00 14.51 6.47
CA TRP A 181 -16.28 13.52 7.25
C TRP A 181 -17.21 12.86 8.27
N PHE A 182 -17.05 11.55 8.45
CA PHE A 182 -17.73 10.75 9.47
C PHE A 182 -16.78 9.66 9.97
N VAL A 183 -17.11 9.08 11.12
CA VAL A 183 -16.35 7.99 11.72
C VAL A 183 -17.15 6.70 11.60
N ARG A 184 -16.45 5.59 11.33
CA ARG A 184 -16.98 4.25 11.55
C ARG A 184 -16.17 3.56 12.64
N HIS A 185 -16.88 2.99 13.62
CA HIS A 185 -16.24 2.12 14.60
C HIS A 185 -16.07 0.73 14.00
N LEU A 186 -14.89 0.13 14.17
CA LEU A 186 -14.59 -1.20 13.66
C LEU A 186 -14.66 -2.21 14.80
N THR A 187 -15.13 -3.42 14.52
CA THR A 187 -14.92 -4.55 15.43
C THR A 187 -13.50 -5.08 15.25
N ARG A 188 -12.90 -5.55 16.34
CA ARG A 188 -11.56 -6.14 16.36
C ARG A 188 -11.67 -7.65 16.32
N GLU A 189 -11.03 -8.30 15.36
CA GLU A 189 -10.60 -9.69 15.52
C GLU A 189 -9.49 -9.73 16.58
N THR A 190 -9.74 -10.42 17.68
CA THR A 190 -8.99 -10.26 18.93
C THR A 190 -7.58 -10.86 18.91
N ASP A 191 -7.20 -11.58 17.87
CA ASP A 191 -6.17 -12.61 17.99
C ASP A 191 -4.77 -12.18 17.49
N HIS A 192 -4.65 -11.02 16.85
CA HIS A 192 -3.37 -10.53 16.35
C HIS A 192 -2.95 -9.21 17.01
N MET A 193 -1.78 -9.21 17.65
CA MET A 193 -1.17 -8.04 18.31
C MET A 193 -0.44 -7.09 17.35
N CYS A 194 -0.59 -7.29 16.04
CA CYS A 194 0.12 -6.47 15.05
C CYS A 194 -0.49 -5.07 14.97
N SER A 195 0.36 -4.04 14.97
CA SER A 195 -0.06 -2.64 14.89
C SER A 195 -0.40 -2.28 13.45
N PRO A 196 -1.67 -2.06 13.06
CA PRO A 196 -2.06 -1.80 11.67
C PRO A 196 -1.59 -0.45 11.13
N PHE A 197 -0.60 0.20 11.76
CA PHE A 197 -0.05 1.51 11.43
C PHE A 197 1.39 1.44 10.94
N SER A 198 2.02 0.27 10.96
CA SER A 198 3.36 0.07 10.43
C SER A 198 3.33 -0.17 8.91
N GLN A 199 3.90 0.77 8.14
CA GLN A 199 4.27 0.58 6.73
C GLN A 199 3.09 0.33 5.76
N ASN A 200 2.12 1.24 5.70
CA ASN A 200 0.89 0.93 4.97
C ASN A 200 0.90 1.36 3.50
N GLY A 201 0.57 0.45 2.59
CA GLY A 201 -0.11 0.78 1.33
C GLY A 201 -1.63 0.65 1.52
N VAL A 202 -2.47 1.26 0.68
CA VAL A 202 -3.92 0.96 0.65
C VAL A 202 -4.40 0.67 -0.76
N LEU A 203 -5.13 -0.44 -0.91
CA LEU A 203 -5.79 -0.80 -2.16
C LEU A 203 -7.30 -0.92 -1.95
N ALA A 204 -8.07 -0.48 -2.94
CA ALA A 204 -9.48 -0.84 -3.07
C ALA A 204 -9.59 -2.04 -4.01
N HIS A 205 -10.11 -3.15 -3.49
CA HIS A 205 -10.25 -4.40 -4.24
C HIS A 205 -11.48 -5.16 -3.75
N GLU A 206 -12.31 -5.61 -4.69
CA GLU A 206 -13.55 -6.37 -4.43
C GLU A 206 -14.48 -5.74 -3.37
N GLY A 207 -14.68 -4.42 -3.44
CA GLY A 207 -15.56 -3.70 -2.52
C GLY A 207 -15.00 -3.50 -1.12
N ARG A 208 -13.76 -3.94 -0.87
CA ARG A 208 -13.06 -3.78 0.41
C ARG A 208 -11.85 -2.87 0.27
N LEU A 209 -11.44 -2.29 1.39
CA LEU A 209 -10.15 -1.61 1.52
C LEU A 209 -9.16 -2.54 2.20
N TRP A 210 -7.94 -2.57 1.67
CA TRP A 210 -6.85 -3.44 2.11
C TRP A 210 -5.65 -2.59 2.51
N TRP A 211 -5.39 -2.47 3.81
CA TRP A 211 -4.21 -1.82 4.38
C TRP A 211 -3.07 -2.83 4.47
N ILE A 212 -2.07 -2.65 3.62
CA ILE A 212 -0.98 -3.60 3.43
C ILE A 212 0.17 -3.23 4.35
N ALA A 213 0.50 -4.09 5.32
CA ALA A 213 1.68 -3.99 6.15
C ALA A 213 2.69 -5.08 5.74
N LEU A 214 3.56 -4.76 4.77
CA LEU A 214 4.45 -5.72 4.09
C LEU A 214 5.39 -6.52 5.00
N ALA A 215 5.55 -6.12 6.26
CA ALA A 215 6.33 -6.85 7.24
C ALA A 215 5.63 -8.12 7.77
N TYR A 216 4.31 -8.12 7.91
CA TYR A 216 3.62 -9.24 8.60
C TYR A 216 2.23 -9.58 8.08
N GLY A 217 1.52 -8.70 7.37
CA GLY A 217 0.17 -9.03 6.90
C GLY A 217 -0.60 -7.89 6.26
N ILE A 218 -1.89 -8.12 6.06
CA ILE A 218 -2.81 -7.18 5.43
C ILE A 218 -4.05 -7.09 6.30
N PHE A 219 -4.48 -5.87 6.62
CA PHE A 219 -5.76 -5.63 7.27
C PHE A 219 -6.79 -5.25 6.22
N PHE A 220 -8.01 -5.75 6.33
CA PHE A 220 -9.05 -5.38 5.38
C PHE A 220 -10.42 -5.25 6.04
N CYS A 221 -11.26 -4.39 5.46
CA CYS A 221 -12.66 -4.25 5.86
C CYS A 221 -13.52 -3.70 4.71
N ASP A 222 -14.84 -3.92 4.80
CA ASP A 222 -15.83 -3.28 3.95
C ASP A 222 -16.32 -1.95 4.58
N PRO A 223 -15.90 -0.78 4.06
CA PRO A 223 -16.32 0.51 4.60
C PRO A 223 -17.79 0.85 4.31
N PHE A 224 -18.53 0.00 3.59
CA PHE A 224 -19.95 0.12 3.26
C PHE A 224 -20.86 -0.89 3.98
N THR A 225 -20.32 -1.66 4.93
CA THR A 225 -21.11 -2.50 5.85
C THR A 225 -22.32 -1.68 6.37
N PRO A 226 -23.56 -2.18 6.40
CA PRO A 226 -24.71 -1.36 6.82
C PRO A 226 -24.55 -0.78 8.22
N ASP A 227 -24.98 0.48 8.46
CA ASP A 227 -24.77 1.22 9.71
C ASP A 227 -25.27 0.54 10.99
N LEU A 228 -26.23 -0.39 10.86
CA LEU A 228 -26.69 -1.23 11.97
C LEU A 228 -25.62 -2.23 12.46
N ARG A 229 -24.49 -2.31 11.77
CA ARG A 229 -23.33 -3.13 12.09
C ARG A 229 -22.04 -2.30 12.00
N PHE A 230 -21.09 -2.65 12.85
CA PHE A 230 -19.71 -2.19 12.72
C PHE A 230 -19.03 -3.01 11.64
N PRO A 231 -18.25 -2.40 10.72
CA PRO A 231 -17.38 -3.15 9.84
C PRO A 231 -16.38 -3.96 10.66
N GLU A 232 -16.16 -5.20 10.26
CA GLU A 232 -15.14 -6.05 10.84
C GLU A 232 -13.78 -5.72 10.21
N LEU A 233 -12.79 -5.45 11.06
CA LEU A 233 -11.41 -5.33 10.62
C LEU A 233 -10.75 -6.70 10.75
N CYS A 234 -10.60 -7.38 9.62
CA CYS A 234 -9.99 -8.68 9.54
C CYS A 234 -8.48 -8.56 9.32
N PHE A 235 -7.74 -9.59 9.74
CA PHE A 235 -6.30 -9.70 9.49
C PHE A 235 -5.99 -10.92 8.61
N LEU A 236 -5.31 -10.67 7.50
CA LEU A 236 -4.77 -11.67 6.60
C LEU A 236 -3.25 -11.79 6.83
N PRO A 237 -2.75 -12.90 7.40
CA PRO A 237 -1.30 -13.12 7.51
C PRO A 237 -0.66 -13.19 6.13
N LEU A 238 0.64 -12.84 6.03
CA LEU A 238 1.42 -13.11 4.82
C LEU A 238 1.58 -14.63 4.59
N PRO A 239 2.03 -15.07 3.39
CA PRO A 239 2.35 -16.47 3.17
C PRO A 239 3.32 -17.02 4.22
N ALA A 240 3.31 -18.34 4.43
CA ALA A 240 4.16 -19.00 5.41
C ALA A 240 5.63 -18.56 5.29
N ASP A 241 6.28 -18.38 6.45
CA ASP A 241 7.67 -17.92 6.60
C ASP A 241 7.97 -16.50 6.06
N CYS A 242 6.96 -15.73 5.65
CA CYS A 242 7.16 -14.34 5.17
C CYS A 242 6.95 -13.29 6.28
N GLN A 243 6.33 -13.67 7.40
CA GLN A 243 6.13 -12.76 8.53
C GLN A 243 7.46 -12.43 9.22
N MET A 244 7.75 -11.14 9.39
CA MET A 244 8.91 -10.62 10.12
C MET A 244 8.57 -10.38 11.59
N ASP A 245 9.57 -10.48 12.46
CA ASP A 245 9.42 -10.14 13.88
C ASP A 245 9.19 -8.62 14.05
N GLY A 246 8.27 -8.25 14.94
CA GLY A 246 7.76 -6.90 15.10
C GLY A 246 8.82 -5.86 15.49
N TYR A 247 9.86 -6.27 16.23
CA TYR A 247 10.94 -5.35 16.66
C TYR A 247 11.79 -4.84 15.49
N VAL A 248 11.99 -5.66 14.47
CA VAL A 248 12.88 -5.40 13.32
C VAL A 248 12.25 -4.37 12.36
N VAL A 249 10.92 -4.24 12.36
CA VAL A 249 10.12 -3.43 11.43
C VAL A 249 10.27 -1.91 11.66
N PHE A 250 10.70 -1.51 12.86
CA PHE A 250 10.83 -0.08 13.22
C PHE A 250 12.10 0.57 12.67
N GLU A 251 13.09 -0.21 12.24
CA GLU A 251 14.32 0.32 11.67
C GLU A 251 14.09 0.93 10.28
N PRO A 252 14.43 2.22 10.05
CA PRO A 252 14.19 2.89 8.77
C PRO A 252 14.85 2.20 7.56
N HIS A 253 16.03 1.60 7.76
CA HIS A 253 16.74 0.88 6.70
C HIS A 253 16.01 -0.40 6.31
N ILE A 254 15.56 -1.18 7.29
CA ILE A 254 14.80 -2.42 7.08
C ILE A 254 13.47 -2.11 6.39
N ARG A 255 12.79 -1.04 6.79
CA ARG A 255 11.59 -0.54 6.08
C ARG A 255 11.86 -0.27 4.60
N THR A 256 13.01 0.31 4.27
CA THR A 256 13.39 0.58 2.88
C THR A 256 13.62 -0.71 2.11
N LEU A 257 14.31 -1.69 2.71
CA LEU A 257 14.51 -3.01 2.12
C LEU A 257 13.20 -3.77 1.90
N ILE A 258 12.25 -3.71 2.84
CA ILE A 258 10.93 -4.33 2.70
C ILE A 258 10.22 -3.76 1.46
N ASN A 259 10.18 -2.43 1.31
CA ASN A 259 9.55 -1.78 0.16
C ASN A 259 10.25 -2.08 -1.17
N GLN A 260 11.55 -2.40 -1.14
CA GLN A 260 12.31 -2.80 -2.33
C GLN A 260 12.12 -4.28 -2.70
N ARG A 261 11.78 -5.13 -1.75
CA ARG A 261 11.76 -6.59 -1.92
C ARG A 261 10.37 -7.19 -1.95
N ARG A 262 9.36 -6.49 -1.43
CA ARG A 262 7.98 -6.99 -1.29
C ARG A 262 6.96 -6.05 -1.93
N CYS A 263 5.93 -6.62 -2.53
CA CYS A 263 4.73 -5.85 -2.88
C CYS A 263 3.47 -6.72 -2.84
N VAL A 264 2.31 -6.07 -2.70
CA VAL A 264 0.99 -6.68 -2.91
C VAL A 264 0.27 -5.90 -3.99
N ARG A 265 -0.18 -6.56 -5.06
CA ARG A 265 -0.87 -5.91 -6.20
C ARG A 265 -1.96 -6.79 -6.81
N PRO A 266 -3.04 -6.21 -7.35
CA PRO A 266 -4.00 -6.95 -8.16
C PRO A 266 -3.39 -7.33 -9.52
N SER A 267 -3.62 -8.57 -9.95
CA SER A 267 -3.31 -9.06 -11.29
C SER A 267 -4.34 -10.12 -11.69
N GLU A 268 -4.93 -9.96 -12.87
CA GLU A 268 -5.99 -10.81 -13.41
C GLU A 268 -7.17 -10.95 -12.43
N GLY A 269 -7.52 -9.84 -11.78
CA GLY A 269 -8.62 -9.80 -10.82
C GLY A 269 -8.34 -10.42 -9.45
N LYS A 270 -7.13 -10.96 -9.20
CA LYS A 270 -6.75 -11.52 -7.89
C LYS A 270 -5.63 -10.71 -7.24
N LEU A 271 -5.58 -10.65 -5.91
CA LEU A 271 -4.43 -10.09 -5.19
C LEU A 271 -3.25 -11.05 -5.24
N ARG A 272 -2.07 -10.51 -5.57
CA ARG A 272 -0.80 -11.21 -5.61
C ARG A 272 0.17 -10.60 -4.60
N PHE A 273 0.87 -11.45 -3.86
CA PHE A 273 2.04 -11.05 -3.07
C PHE A 273 3.29 -11.46 -3.82
N VAL A 274 4.27 -10.56 -3.92
CA VAL A 274 5.57 -10.82 -4.53
C VAL A 274 6.65 -10.54 -3.50
N GLU A 275 7.61 -11.44 -3.39
CA GLU A 275 8.77 -11.28 -2.51
C GLU A 275 10.06 -11.72 -3.20
N ILE A 276 11.12 -10.94 -2.99
CA ILE A 276 12.50 -11.34 -3.20
C ILE A 276 13.05 -11.94 -1.91
N ARG A 277 13.24 -13.26 -1.89
CA ARG A 277 13.77 -14.04 -0.76
C ARG A 277 15.28 -14.23 -0.91
N GLY A 278 15.91 -14.84 0.11
CA GLY A 278 17.33 -15.20 0.08
C GLY A 278 18.28 -14.04 0.36
N LEU A 279 17.77 -12.91 0.84
CA LEU A 279 18.53 -11.74 1.27
C LEU A 279 18.25 -11.48 2.75
N ALA A 280 19.30 -11.28 3.55
CA ALA A 280 19.11 -10.88 4.94
C ALA A 280 18.61 -9.42 5.02
N TYR A 281 17.80 -9.15 6.04
CA TYR A 281 17.39 -7.79 6.42
C TYR A 281 18.33 -7.19 7.48
N ASP A 282 19.10 -8.04 8.18
CA ASP A 282 19.94 -7.69 9.33
C ASP A 282 21.44 -7.54 8.99
N ASP A 283 21.83 -7.55 7.71
CA ASP A 283 23.24 -7.47 7.26
C ASP A 283 23.98 -6.18 7.73
N VAL A 284 23.29 -5.26 8.41
CA VAL A 284 23.89 -4.04 9.00
C VAL A 284 24.26 -4.22 10.48
N LEU A 285 23.82 -5.30 11.14
CA LEU A 285 24.19 -5.59 12.54
C LEU A 285 25.45 -6.46 12.67
N ILE A 286 26.04 -6.87 11.54
CA ILE A 286 27.22 -7.72 11.49
C ILE A 286 28.44 -6.78 11.41
N ASP A 287 29.31 -6.84 12.43
CA ASP A 287 30.60 -6.12 12.41
C ASP A 287 31.37 -6.48 11.13
N GLU A 288 32.09 -5.52 10.52
CA GLU A 288 32.88 -5.71 9.29
C GLU A 288 33.87 -6.90 9.36
N ASP A 289 34.15 -7.41 10.56
CA ASP A 289 35.03 -8.54 10.86
C ASP A 289 34.38 -9.92 10.67
N ASP A 290 33.04 -10.01 10.63
CA ASP A 290 32.35 -11.28 10.38
C ASP A 290 32.25 -11.53 8.87
N ALA A 291 32.58 -12.77 8.47
CA ALA A 291 32.68 -13.16 7.06
C ALA A 291 31.43 -12.72 6.28
N PRO A 292 31.58 -12.17 5.06
CA PRO A 292 30.45 -11.68 4.29
C PRO A 292 29.40 -12.79 4.21
N PRO A 293 28.10 -12.46 4.38
CA PRO A 293 27.04 -13.44 4.27
C PRO A 293 27.29 -14.24 2.98
N GLY A 294 27.25 -15.58 3.10
CA GLY A 294 27.53 -16.49 1.99
C GLY A 294 26.72 -16.09 0.75
N PRO A 295 27.14 -16.48 -0.47
CA PRO A 295 26.57 -15.96 -1.70
C PRO A 295 25.04 -16.01 -1.61
N ALA A 296 24.42 -14.84 -1.57
CA ALA A 296 22.98 -14.75 -1.57
C ALA A 296 22.50 -15.47 -2.83
N ASN A 297 21.61 -16.45 -2.66
CA ASN A 297 20.87 -17.05 -3.76
C ASN A 297 19.47 -16.44 -3.74
N PRO A 298 19.31 -15.18 -4.21
CA PRO A 298 18.03 -14.53 -4.16
C PRO A 298 17.06 -15.22 -5.11
N THR A 299 15.83 -15.39 -4.66
CA THR A 299 14.72 -15.96 -5.44
C THR A 299 13.59 -14.95 -5.47
N VAL A 300 12.85 -14.89 -6.58
CA VAL A 300 11.59 -14.17 -6.65
C VAL A 300 10.44 -15.17 -6.59
N GLY A 301 9.54 -14.97 -5.64
CA GLY A 301 8.33 -15.76 -5.47
C GLY A 301 7.07 -14.93 -5.69
N MET A 302 6.01 -15.58 -6.19
CA MET A 302 4.66 -15.00 -6.27
C MET A 302 3.63 -15.94 -5.65
N TRP A 303 2.76 -15.36 -4.83
CA TRP A 303 1.60 -16.01 -4.23
C TRP A 303 0.32 -15.34 -4.67
N THR A 304 -0.73 -16.13 -4.82
CA THR A 304 -2.09 -15.67 -5.13
C THR A 304 -2.96 -15.82 -3.90
N LEU A 305 -3.75 -14.79 -3.62
CA LEU A 305 -4.81 -14.87 -2.62
C LEU A 305 -5.97 -15.71 -3.19
N ASP A 306 -6.34 -16.76 -2.48
CA ASP A 306 -7.50 -17.57 -2.77
C ASP A 306 -8.80 -16.79 -2.50
N ASP A 307 -9.91 -17.28 -3.04
CA ASP A 307 -11.21 -16.58 -2.98
C ASP A 307 -11.78 -16.51 -1.55
N ASP A 308 -11.23 -17.30 -0.61
CA ASP A 308 -11.54 -17.27 0.83
C ASP A 308 -10.33 -16.74 1.63
N PRO A 309 -10.23 -15.43 1.88
CA PRO A 309 -9.13 -14.84 2.63
C PRO A 309 -9.15 -15.18 4.13
N GLU A 310 -10.26 -15.71 4.65
CA GLU A 310 -10.45 -16.10 6.05
C GLU A 310 -10.18 -17.60 6.27
N GLY A 311 -9.82 -18.33 5.21
CA GLY A 311 -9.42 -19.72 5.26
C GLY A 311 -8.08 -19.97 5.98
N PRO A 312 -7.74 -21.23 6.29
CA PRO A 312 -6.51 -21.57 7.02
C PRO A 312 -5.21 -21.32 6.23
N ASP A 313 -5.27 -21.47 4.90
CA ASP A 313 -4.13 -21.29 3.99
C ASP A 313 -4.57 -20.40 2.80
N PRO A 314 -4.76 -19.09 3.00
CA PRO A 314 -5.35 -18.22 1.99
C PRO A 314 -4.39 -17.88 0.84
N TRP A 315 -3.09 -18.18 0.97
CA TRP A 315 -2.08 -17.89 -0.04
C TRP A 315 -1.57 -19.15 -0.73
N LYS A 316 -1.76 -19.21 -2.04
CA LYS A 316 -1.23 -20.27 -2.90
C LYS A 316 0.04 -19.79 -3.62
N LEU A 317 1.15 -20.51 -3.46
CA LEU A 317 2.38 -20.27 -4.23
C LEU A 317 2.16 -20.64 -5.70
N GLU A 318 2.40 -19.72 -6.63
CA GLU A 318 2.30 -19.98 -8.07
C GLU A 318 3.65 -20.37 -8.66
N TYR A 319 4.70 -19.64 -8.30
CA TYR A 319 6.07 -19.91 -8.76
C TYR A 319 7.11 -19.30 -7.84
N GLU A 320 8.30 -19.87 -7.88
CA GLU A 320 9.52 -19.34 -7.28
C GLU A 320 10.69 -19.58 -8.24
N VAL A 321 11.46 -18.53 -8.54
CA VAL A 321 12.54 -18.58 -9.54
C VAL A 321 13.80 -17.93 -8.99
N PRO A 322 14.97 -18.60 -9.04
CA PRO A 322 16.24 -18.00 -8.66
C PRO A 322 16.69 -16.90 -9.63
N PHE A 323 17.18 -15.79 -9.11
CA PHE A 323 17.77 -14.72 -9.94
C PHE A 323 18.99 -15.17 -10.73
N ALA A 324 19.74 -16.17 -10.25
CA ALA A 324 20.83 -16.77 -11.01
C ALA A 324 20.37 -17.25 -12.40
N GLU A 325 19.19 -17.89 -12.48
CA GLU A 325 18.64 -18.37 -13.74
C GLU A 325 18.08 -17.24 -14.63
N ILE A 326 17.67 -16.12 -14.02
CA ILE A 326 17.24 -14.91 -14.73
C ILE A 326 18.44 -14.17 -15.33
N TRP A 327 19.53 -14.05 -14.56
CA TRP A 327 20.76 -13.39 -14.98
C TRP A 327 21.50 -14.13 -16.09
N ASP A 328 21.40 -15.46 -16.11
CA ASP A 328 22.00 -16.31 -17.16
C ASP A 328 21.27 -16.20 -18.51
N ASN A 329 20.08 -15.59 -18.55
CA ASN A 329 19.32 -15.42 -19.79
C ASN A 329 19.88 -14.26 -20.64
N GLU A 330 20.07 -14.51 -21.94
CA GLU A 330 20.60 -13.53 -22.90
C GLU A 330 19.80 -12.21 -22.91
N THR A 331 18.48 -12.27 -22.73
CA THR A 331 17.61 -11.08 -22.71
C THR A 331 17.94 -10.10 -21.58
N TYR A 332 18.50 -10.59 -20.47
CA TYR A 332 18.92 -9.74 -19.35
C TYR A 332 20.14 -8.91 -19.71
N ALA A 333 21.14 -9.54 -20.32
CA ALA A 333 22.34 -8.88 -20.82
C ALA A 333 22.02 -7.93 -21.98
N ASP A 334 21.12 -8.32 -22.89
CA ASP A 334 20.68 -7.50 -24.02
C ASP A 334 19.94 -6.22 -23.58
N ALA A 335 19.23 -6.26 -22.46
CA ALA A 335 18.62 -5.08 -21.82
C ALA A 335 19.67 -4.15 -21.15
N GLY A 336 20.94 -4.57 -21.11
CA GLY A 336 22.04 -3.87 -20.45
C GLY A 336 21.85 -3.79 -18.94
N LEU A 337 21.26 -4.82 -18.34
CA LEU A 337 21.12 -4.98 -16.90
C LEU A 337 22.35 -5.72 -16.35
N HIS A 338 22.75 -5.43 -15.11
CA HIS A 338 23.96 -6.00 -14.51
C HIS A 338 23.61 -7.29 -13.73
N PRO A 339 24.17 -8.46 -14.10
CA PRO A 339 24.07 -9.68 -13.31
C PRO A 339 24.66 -9.50 -11.91
N GLY A 340 24.12 -10.20 -10.92
CA GLY A 340 24.59 -10.16 -9.52
C GLY A 340 24.02 -9.02 -8.67
N GLU A 341 23.51 -7.96 -9.31
CA GLU A 341 22.77 -6.90 -8.62
C GLU A 341 21.29 -7.30 -8.55
N VAL A 342 20.77 -7.46 -7.33
CA VAL A 342 19.37 -7.82 -7.13
C VAL A 342 18.48 -6.60 -7.35
N PRO A 343 17.55 -6.66 -8.31
CA PRO A 343 16.68 -5.53 -8.60
C PRO A 343 15.61 -5.36 -7.52
N HIS A 344 14.91 -4.22 -7.51
CA HIS A 344 13.83 -3.93 -6.57
C HIS A 344 12.47 -4.14 -7.22
N VAL A 345 11.51 -4.74 -6.52
CA VAL A 345 10.14 -4.94 -6.99
C VAL A 345 9.47 -3.58 -7.19
N ALA A 346 8.91 -3.34 -8.38
CA ALA A 346 8.18 -2.11 -8.69
C ALA A 346 6.66 -2.33 -8.66
N LEU A 347 6.16 -3.21 -9.53
CA LEU A 347 4.73 -3.51 -9.69
C LEU A 347 4.56 -4.86 -10.41
N VAL A 348 3.32 -5.34 -10.46
CA VAL A 348 2.91 -6.54 -11.21
C VAL A 348 2.05 -6.09 -12.40
N ASP A 349 2.20 -6.73 -13.57
CA ASP A 349 1.30 -6.45 -14.69
C ASP A 349 -0.15 -6.80 -14.29
N PRO A 350 -1.11 -5.88 -14.42
CA PRO A 350 -2.48 -6.13 -14.00
C PRO A 350 -3.19 -7.20 -14.86
N ASN A 351 -2.69 -7.51 -16.06
CA ASN A 351 -3.29 -8.48 -16.98
C ASN A 351 -2.52 -9.81 -17.10
N ASP A 352 -1.31 -9.91 -16.55
CA ASP A 352 -0.48 -11.12 -16.64
C ASP A 352 0.40 -11.26 -15.39
N HIS A 353 0.01 -12.14 -14.48
CA HIS A 353 0.76 -12.35 -13.24
C HIS A 353 2.15 -12.96 -13.46
N CYS A 354 2.48 -13.47 -14.65
CA CYS A 354 3.83 -13.94 -14.96
C CYS A 354 4.80 -12.76 -15.20
N VAL A 355 4.28 -11.56 -15.45
CA VAL A 355 5.08 -10.37 -15.76
C VAL A 355 5.18 -9.47 -14.53
N VAL A 356 6.38 -9.41 -13.97
CA VAL A 356 6.70 -8.54 -12.82
C VAL A 356 7.69 -7.47 -13.26
N TYR A 357 7.45 -6.24 -12.85
CA TYR A 357 8.31 -5.11 -13.17
C TYR A 357 9.25 -4.81 -12.01
N PHE A 358 10.51 -4.53 -12.36
CA PHE A 358 11.55 -4.25 -11.40
C PHE A 358 12.35 -3.01 -11.76
N PHE A 359 12.94 -2.42 -10.72
CA PHE A 359 13.93 -1.36 -10.83
C PHE A 359 15.35 -1.89 -10.66
N GLN A 360 16.26 -1.48 -11.54
CA GLN A 360 17.70 -1.65 -11.36
C GLN A 360 18.42 -0.37 -11.82
N GLY A 361 19.14 0.29 -10.92
CA GLY A 361 19.63 1.65 -11.17
C GLY A 361 18.50 2.58 -11.60
N SER A 362 18.66 3.33 -12.69
CA SER A 362 17.62 4.19 -13.29
C SER A 362 16.66 3.47 -14.23
N LYS A 363 16.74 2.14 -14.39
CA LYS A 363 15.92 1.40 -15.36
C LYS A 363 14.70 0.77 -14.69
N LEU A 364 13.57 0.78 -15.40
CA LEU A 364 12.37 0.00 -15.13
C LEU A 364 12.21 -1.04 -16.23
N PHE A 365 12.13 -2.32 -15.86
CA PHE A 365 12.00 -3.41 -16.82
C PHE A 365 10.93 -4.41 -16.39
N GLY A 366 10.24 -4.98 -17.37
CA GLY A 366 9.28 -6.06 -17.18
C GLY A 366 9.95 -7.40 -17.45
N LEU A 367 9.82 -8.32 -16.50
CA LEU A 367 10.37 -9.67 -16.55
C LEU A 367 9.22 -10.68 -16.58
N ASP A 368 9.20 -11.53 -17.60
CA ASP A 368 8.43 -12.77 -17.54
C ASP A 368 9.18 -13.74 -16.62
N VAL A 369 8.68 -13.93 -15.40
CA VAL A 369 9.38 -14.68 -14.37
C VAL A 369 9.47 -16.16 -14.74
N LEU A 370 8.42 -16.73 -15.34
CA LEU A 370 8.40 -18.14 -15.72
C LEU A 370 9.31 -18.42 -16.92
N LYS A 371 9.28 -17.55 -17.94
CA LYS A 371 10.18 -17.66 -19.10
C LYS A 371 11.59 -17.18 -18.79
N LYS A 372 11.79 -16.49 -17.67
CA LYS A 372 13.07 -15.88 -17.22
C LYS A 372 13.60 -14.87 -18.23
N GLN A 373 12.68 -14.16 -18.90
CA GLN A 373 13.00 -13.29 -20.03
C GLN A 373 12.60 -11.86 -19.74
N VAL A 374 13.52 -10.93 -19.99
CA VAL A 374 13.19 -9.50 -19.96
C VAL A 374 12.36 -9.18 -21.21
N ILE A 375 11.11 -8.80 -21.02
CA ILE A 375 10.19 -8.45 -22.12
C ILE A 375 10.49 -7.05 -22.62
N THR A 376 10.75 -6.13 -21.70
CA THR A 376 10.87 -4.70 -21.99
C THR A 376 11.71 -4.01 -20.94
N CYS A 377 12.46 -2.98 -21.34
CA CYS A 377 13.32 -2.21 -20.45
C CYS A 377 13.37 -0.77 -20.95
N LYS A 378 13.15 0.19 -20.04
CA LYS A 378 13.27 1.62 -20.31
C LYS A 378 13.91 2.35 -19.15
N GLU A 379 14.48 3.50 -19.45
CA GLU A 379 14.98 4.41 -18.43
C GLU A 379 13.81 5.13 -17.75
N CYS A 380 13.89 5.26 -16.43
CA CYS A 380 12.88 5.80 -15.54
C CYS A 380 13.57 6.70 -14.50
N LEU A 381 13.75 7.97 -14.88
CA LEU A 381 14.42 9.00 -14.09
C LEU A 381 13.50 9.58 -13.01
N ILE A 382 13.16 8.76 -12.03
CA ILE A 382 12.42 9.19 -10.84
C ILE A 382 13.42 9.35 -9.70
N ASP A 383 13.42 10.50 -9.02
CA ASP A 383 14.15 10.67 -7.76
C ASP A 383 13.50 9.81 -6.67
N ARG A 384 13.98 8.58 -6.51
CA ARG A 384 13.44 7.63 -5.54
C ARG A 384 13.70 8.05 -4.11
N ASP A 385 14.80 8.75 -3.85
CA ASP A 385 15.15 9.18 -2.49
C ASP A 385 14.14 10.20 -1.98
N GLN A 386 13.71 11.13 -2.85
CA GLN A 386 12.59 12.03 -2.53
C GLN A 386 11.30 11.26 -2.23
N VAL A 387 10.93 10.25 -3.03
CA VAL A 387 9.69 9.50 -2.79
C VAL A 387 9.76 8.63 -1.54
N ILE A 388 10.91 8.02 -1.24
CA ILE A 388 11.10 7.18 -0.06
C ILE A 388 11.00 7.99 1.23
N MET A 389 11.41 9.27 1.22
CA MET A 389 11.26 10.15 2.37
C MET A 389 9.79 10.50 2.68
N PHE A 390 8.90 10.46 1.70
CA PHE A 390 7.47 10.65 1.91
C PHE A 390 6.78 9.28 2.06
N GLN A 391 6.27 9.01 3.27
CA GLN A 391 5.42 7.84 3.49
C GLN A 391 4.11 7.99 2.69
N SER A 392 4.10 7.47 1.47
CA SER A 392 2.92 7.45 0.61
C SER A 392 2.08 6.21 0.87
N SER A 393 0.77 6.34 0.65
CA SER A 393 -0.19 5.21 0.65
C SER A 393 -0.04 4.29 -0.57
N ARG A 394 0.83 4.66 -1.51
CA ARG A 394 1.06 4.01 -2.80
C ARG A 394 2.56 3.85 -3.04
N PRO A 395 3.02 2.78 -3.72
CA PRO A 395 4.42 2.64 -4.14
C PRO A 395 4.86 3.78 -5.05
N ILE A 396 6.17 3.90 -5.33
CA ILE A 396 6.73 4.94 -6.22
C ILE A 396 6.07 4.91 -7.60
N VAL A 397 5.87 3.71 -8.16
CA VAL A 397 5.17 3.48 -9.42
C VAL A 397 4.18 2.34 -9.19
N ASP A 398 2.96 2.49 -9.70
CA ASP A 398 1.96 1.43 -9.66
C ASP A 398 1.23 1.33 -10.98
N ALA A 399 0.71 0.14 -11.27
CA ALA A 399 -0.16 -0.09 -12.40
C ALA A 399 -1.50 0.65 -12.17
N TRP A 400 -1.96 1.37 -13.20
CA TRP A 400 -3.25 2.03 -13.17
C TRP A 400 -4.05 1.66 -14.41
N GLU A 401 -5.13 0.91 -14.20
CA GLU A 401 -6.13 0.59 -15.22
C GLU A 401 -7.09 1.76 -15.39
N LEU A 402 -7.01 2.51 -16.48
CA LEU A 402 -8.00 3.54 -16.79
C LEU A 402 -9.14 2.92 -17.61
N SER A 403 -10.31 2.80 -16.98
CA SER A 403 -11.52 2.42 -17.71
C SER A 403 -11.93 3.58 -18.63
N SER A 404 -12.42 3.27 -19.83
CA SER A 404 -13.03 4.30 -20.68
C SER A 404 -14.20 4.96 -19.95
N PRO A 405 -14.43 6.27 -20.14
CA PRO A 405 -15.53 6.96 -19.49
C PRO A 405 -16.84 6.22 -19.75
N PRO A 406 -17.71 6.07 -18.74
CA PRO A 406 -19.04 5.52 -18.99
C PRO A 406 -19.73 6.39 -20.05
N PRO A 407 -20.47 5.80 -21.01
CA PRO A 407 -21.20 6.58 -22.00
C PRO A 407 -22.12 7.55 -21.26
N THR A 408 -21.95 8.84 -21.55
CA THR A 408 -22.81 9.91 -21.02
C THR A 408 -24.24 9.58 -21.46
N LEU A 409 -25.08 9.12 -20.55
CA LEU A 409 -26.51 9.05 -20.83
C LEU A 409 -26.99 10.50 -20.98
N PRO A 410 -27.65 10.84 -22.10
CA PRO A 410 -28.15 12.19 -22.28
C PRO A 410 -29.35 12.39 -21.35
N GLY A 411 -29.21 13.30 -20.39
CA GLY A 411 -30.31 13.78 -19.55
C GLY A 411 -30.11 13.49 -18.07
N ASP A 412 -29.26 14.30 -17.44
CA ASP A 412 -29.44 14.76 -16.06
C ASP A 412 -28.70 16.13 -15.95
N ASP A 413 -29.08 17.05 -16.84
CA ASP A 413 -28.87 18.48 -16.61
C ASP A 413 -30.09 18.97 -15.81
N ASP A 414 -30.22 18.53 -14.57
CA ASP A 414 -31.15 19.15 -13.63
C ASP A 414 -30.43 20.36 -12.99
N ASP A 415 -30.84 21.53 -13.48
CA ASP A 415 -30.56 22.87 -12.95
C ASP A 415 -30.58 22.88 -11.41
N LEU A 416 -29.39 22.92 -10.79
CA LEU A 416 -29.22 23.36 -9.41
C LEU A 416 -28.72 24.81 -9.43
N SER A 417 -29.66 25.72 -9.64
CA SER A 417 -29.46 27.16 -9.40
C SER A 417 -29.15 27.41 -7.91
N PRO A 418 -28.13 28.22 -7.59
CA PRO A 418 -27.68 28.44 -6.21
C PRO A 418 -28.59 29.43 -5.49
N GLU A 419 -29.11 29.03 -4.33
CA GLU A 419 -29.76 29.96 -3.40
C GLU A 419 -28.70 30.63 -2.53
N ASP A 420 -28.42 31.88 -2.89
CA ASP A 420 -27.79 32.88 -2.04
C ASP A 420 -28.60 33.06 -0.74
N ASN A 421 -27.96 32.83 0.41
CA ASN A 421 -28.34 33.50 1.65
C ASN A 421 -27.08 33.92 2.40
N VAL A 422 -26.57 35.07 1.98
CA VAL A 422 -25.68 35.93 2.76
C VAL A 422 -26.54 36.71 3.75
N SER A 423 -26.22 36.64 5.03
CA SER A 423 -26.38 37.79 5.93
C SER A 423 -25.41 37.73 7.12
N PRO A 424 -24.92 38.89 7.60
CA PRO A 424 -23.62 38.98 8.26
C PRO A 424 -23.74 39.15 9.78
N GLY A 425 -22.76 38.60 10.49
CA GLY A 425 -22.51 38.87 11.90
C GLY A 425 -21.01 38.90 12.16
N GLN A 426 -20.49 40.10 12.43
CA GLN A 426 -19.12 40.42 12.84
C GLN A 426 -19.14 40.75 14.36
N PRO A 427 -17.99 40.98 15.01
CA PRO A 427 -16.94 40.04 15.42
C PRO A 427 -16.90 39.86 16.95
N ASP A 428 -16.09 38.91 17.44
CA ASP A 428 -15.39 39.12 18.72
C ASP A 428 -13.96 38.56 18.64
N GLU A 429 -13.00 39.48 18.78
CA GLU A 429 -11.58 39.22 18.89
C GLU A 429 -11.26 38.83 20.33
N GLY A 430 -10.89 37.58 20.56
CA GLY A 430 -10.42 37.10 21.84
C GLY A 430 -9.16 36.27 21.66
N GLU A 431 -8.00 36.93 21.77
CA GLU A 431 -6.68 36.33 21.76
C GLU A 431 -6.58 35.10 22.68
N LYS A 432 -6.27 33.93 22.11
CA LYS A 432 -5.53 32.87 22.80
C LYS A 432 -4.38 32.39 21.92
N LYS A 433 -3.35 33.23 21.88
CA LYS A 433 -1.97 32.81 21.58
C LYS A 433 -1.44 32.02 22.77
N ARG A 434 -0.74 30.92 22.45
CA ARG A 434 0.21 30.13 23.29
C ARG A 434 -0.40 29.10 24.26
N GLN A 435 -0.47 27.85 23.79
CA GLN A 435 0.28 26.70 24.33
C GLN A 435 -0.20 25.41 23.63
N VAL A 436 0.37 25.09 22.47
CA VAL A 436 0.33 23.73 21.91
C VAL A 436 1.70 23.51 21.25
N THR A 437 2.74 23.43 22.07
CA THR A 437 4.06 22.95 21.62
C THR A 437 4.58 21.78 22.46
N GLU A 438 3.74 21.16 23.29
CA GLU A 438 4.15 20.00 24.10
C GLU A 438 3.43 18.68 23.76
N SER A 439 2.51 18.64 22.78
CA SER A 439 1.85 17.37 22.40
C SER A 439 2.61 16.51 21.38
N VAL A 440 3.69 17.00 20.77
CA VAL A 440 4.49 16.18 19.82
C VAL A 440 5.51 15.29 20.55
N TYR A 441 5.98 15.71 21.73
CA TYR A 441 6.95 14.91 22.50
C TYR A 441 6.30 13.84 23.40
N SER A 442 5.03 13.98 23.82
CA SER A 442 4.38 12.93 24.62
C SER A 442 4.07 11.67 23.80
N TRP A 443 3.67 11.83 22.53
CA TRP A 443 3.37 10.68 21.66
C TRP A 443 4.61 9.87 21.28
N LEU A 444 5.75 10.52 21.08
CA LEU A 444 7.00 9.78 20.89
C LEU A 444 7.32 9.00 22.16
N SER A 445 7.23 9.59 23.35
CA SER A 445 7.53 8.88 24.59
C SER A 445 6.62 7.67 24.83
N ASP A 446 5.34 7.76 24.46
CA ASP A 446 4.42 6.64 24.57
C ASP A 446 4.90 5.49 23.67
N VAL A 447 5.26 5.70 22.40
CA VAL A 447 5.76 4.62 21.52
C VAL A 447 6.98 3.89 22.10
N TRP A 448 7.86 4.59 22.85
CA TRP A 448 9.01 3.95 23.51
C TRP A 448 8.61 3.11 24.73
N GLU A 449 7.52 3.43 25.45
CA GLU A 449 7.02 2.60 26.55
C GLU A 449 6.40 1.28 26.06
N TRP A 450 5.82 1.24 24.85
CA TRP A 450 5.23 0.01 24.29
C TRP A 450 6.30 -1.04 23.99
N THR A 451 7.53 -0.61 23.72
CA THR A 451 8.66 -1.53 23.51
C THR A 451 9.32 -2.00 24.80
N ARG A 452 9.01 -1.39 25.96
CA ARG A 452 9.61 -1.75 27.25
C ARG A 452 8.63 -2.40 28.24
N GLY A 453 7.33 -2.33 27.96
CA GLY A 453 6.26 -2.74 28.88
C GLY A 453 6.15 -4.24 29.19
N ASP A 454 6.75 -5.14 28.41
CA ASP A 454 6.63 -6.59 28.60
C ASP A 454 7.98 -7.30 28.81
N VAL A 455 8.93 -6.64 29.48
CA VAL A 455 10.15 -7.29 29.99
C VAL A 455 10.35 -6.92 31.46
N ASP A 456 9.43 -7.33 32.33
CA ASP A 456 9.73 -7.46 33.77
C ASP A 456 8.70 -8.33 34.52
N GLU A 457 8.28 -9.47 33.97
CA GLU A 457 7.76 -10.56 34.80
C GLU A 457 8.20 -11.93 34.27
N LYS A 458 8.96 -12.65 35.13
CA LYS A 458 9.31 -14.09 35.06
C LYS A 458 10.40 -14.51 34.07
N MET A 459 11.65 -14.46 34.54
CA MET A 459 12.50 -15.65 34.61
C MET A 459 13.71 -15.36 35.52
N ALA A 460 13.50 -15.45 36.83
CA ALA A 460 14.61 -15.77 37.73
C ALA A 460 14.86 -17.28 37.61
N PRO A 461 16.02 -17.73 37.11
CA PRO A 461 16.30 -19.16 37.05
C PRO A 461 16.55 -19.66 38.47
N SER A 462 15.82 -20.71 38.83
CA SER A 462 16.10 -21.53 40.00
C SER A 462 17.50 -22.11 39.88
N THR A 463 18.41 -21.58 40.70
CA THR A 463 19.69 -22.19 41.04
C THR A 463 19.43 -23.56 41.68
N SER A 464 19.89 -24.63 41.03
CA SER A 464 20.12 -25.92 41.68
C SER A 464 21.54 -26.38 41.35
N ASP A 465 22.39 -26.19 42.35
CA ASP A 465 23.38 -27.15 42.84
C ASP A 465 24.55 -27.55 41.92
N ASP A 466 25.62 -26.77 42.05
CA ASP A 466 26.95 -27.22 42.48
C ASP A 466 27.31 -28.70 42.29
N GLU A 467 27.95 -29.01 41.15
CA GLU A 467 28.90 -30.12 41.02
C GLU A 467 30.33 -29.56 40.92
N SER A 468 30.96 -29.28 42.06
CA SER A 468 32.42 -29.32 42.15
C SER A 468 32.86 -29.69 43.56
N SER A 469 33.11 -30.97 43.80
CA SER A 469 33.87 -31.43 44.97
C SER A 469 35.11 -32.18 44.51
N HIS A 470 36.19 -31.42 44.36
CA HIS A 470 37.56 -31.90 44.40
C HIS A 470 38.13 -31.54 45.78
N SER A 471 38.27 -32.53 46.66
CA SER A 471 39.24 -32.52 47.77
C SER A 471 39.36 -33.96 48.29
N SER A 472 40.40 -34.72 47.93
CA SER A 472 41.75 -34.70 48.49
C SER A 472 41.78 -34.92 50.01
N ASP A 473 42.31 -36.09 50.35
CA ASP A 473 43.01 -36.45 51.58
C ASP A 473 42.23 -36.56 52.89
N ALA A 474 41.78 -37.80 53.10
CA ALA A 474 41.85 -38.45 54.40
C ALA A 474 43.31 -38.47 54.90
N PRO A 475 43.54 -38.31 56.21
CA PRO A 475 44.00 -39.50 56.94
C PRO A 475 43.41 -39.68 58.34
N GLU A 476 43.52 -40.93 58.79
CA GLU A 476 43.46 -41.46 60.17
C GLU A 476 42.15 -41.24 60.95
N ILE A 477 41.24 -42.22 61.00
CA ILE A 477 41.33 -43.55 61.64
C ILE A 477 41.82 -43.51 63.10
N GLN A 478 40.91 -43.98 63.95
CA GLN A 478 41.06 -44.56 65.30
C GLN A 478 40.96 -43.63 66.53
N LEU A 479 39.68 -43.38 66.87
CA LEU A 479 38.99 -43.88 68.08
C LEU A 479 39.65 -43.63 69.45
N PRO A 480 38.82 -43.17 70.39
CA PRO A 480 38.73 -43.89 71.66
C PRO A 480 37.27 -44.21 72.02
N SER A 481 36.99 -45.52 72.05
CA SER A 481 36.51 -46.24 73.24
C SER A 481 35.42 -45.58 74.11
N SER A 482 34.17 -45.69 73.63
CA SER A 482 32.92 -46.22 74.24
C SER A 482 32.61 -46.02 75.74
N PRO A 483 31.31 -46.06 76.16
CA PRO A 483 30.10 -46.39 75.38
C PRO A 483 29.04 -45.28 75.29
#